data_AF-A0A946PJ07-F1
#
_entry.id   AF-A0A946PJ07-F1
#
_cell.length_a   1.000
_cell.length_b   1.000
_cell.length_c   1.000
_cell.angle_alpha   90.00
_cell.angle_beta   90.00
_cell.angle_gamma   90.00
#
_symmetry.space_group_name_H-M   'P 1'
#
loop_
_entity.id
_entity.type
_entity.pdbx_description
1 polymer ?
#
loop_
_entity_poly.entity_id
_entity_poly.type
_entity_poly.pdbx_seq_one_letter_code
_entity_poly.pdbx_strand_id
1 'polypeptide(L)'
;MAVGYGRTAAGKCGDGIGFNAFALGNGIATLEVVGDEYEFAATQLHHTMMGREIVKETTLEDFIKDPYAGNHQVTYATHNGDKLASEVSLWDEFDHSTGHFWNMSIDLTSCIGCSACVISCHAENNVPVVGKEEVRKSRDMHWLRIDRYFSSEMTKELSAEEKISAITMYSEMEEPSGNPETVFQPVMCQHCNHAPCETVCPVAATSHGAEGQNHMAYNRCVGTRYCANNCPYKVRRFNWFQYSDNDKFDFNMNDDHGKMVLNPDVVVRSRGVIEKCSMCIQKIQEIKLDAKKAGTRVRDEDAQTACSSACPTNAIVFGDVNDDTHQIQAMKKDTRSYALLEHLNTDPSVFYQTKIRNKA
;
A
#
# COMPACT_ATOMS: atom_id res chain seq x y z
N MET A 1 -16.46 22.50 -4.55
CA MET A 1 -15.36 22.76 -5.51
C MET A 1 -14.05 22.85 -4.75
N ALA A 2 -12.96 22.25 -5.25
CA ALA A 2 -11.65 22.36 -4.61
C ALA A 2 -11.01 23.72 -4.91
N VAL A 3 -10.29 24.30 -3.93
CA VAL A 3 -9.57 25.57 -4.05
C VAL A 3 -8.06 25.33 -4.12
N GLY A 4 -7.30 26.28 -4.69
CA GLY A 4 -5.83 26.23 -4.75
C GLY A 4 -5.22 25.86 -6.11
N TYR A 5 -6.06 25.48 -7.09
CA TYR A 5 -5.67 25.19 -8.47
C TYR A 5 -5.88 26.41 -9.40
N GLY A 6 -5.44 26.32 -10.66
CA GLY A 6 -5.60 27.37 -11.67
C GLY A 6 -4.68 28.58 -11.47
N ARG A 7 -3.50 28.36 -10.89
CA ARG A 7 -2.49 29.41 -10.68
C ARG A 7 -1.72 29.66 -11.98
N THR A 8 -1.27 30.91 -12.16
CA THR A 8 -0.50 31.35 -13.35
C THR A 8 0.97 31.67 -13.05
N ALA A 9 1.34 31.72 -11.77
CA ALA A 9 2.69 32.01 -11.28
C ALA A 9 3.02 31.19 -10.02
N ALA A 10 2.71 29.90 -10.04
CA ALA A 10 3.12 28.89 -9.07
C ALA A 10 4.44 28.19 -9.47
N GLY A 11 4.83 28.26 -10.75
CA GLY A 11 6.03 27.62 -11.29
C GLY A 11 5.71 26.33 -12.05
N LYS A 12 6.77 25.60 -12.43
CA LYS A 12 6.71 24.45 -13.37
C LYS A 12 5.63 23.40 -13.07
N CYS A 13 5.37 23.12 -11.78
CA CYS A 13 4.43 22.07 -11.38
C CYS A 13 2.97 22.53 -11.22
N GLY A 14 2.74 23.83 -11.03
CA GLY A 14 1.42 24.37 -10.64
C GLY A 14 0.78 25.32 -11.65
N ASP A 15 1.54 25.78 -12.64
CA ASP A 15 1.07 26.72 -13.65
C ASP A 15 0.10 26.06 -14.62
N GLY A 16 -1.09 26.65 -14.77
CA GLY A 16 -2.12 26.18 -15.71
C GLY A 16 -2.78 24.84 -15.33
N ILE A 17 -2.56 24.35 -14.11
CA ILE A 17 -3.15 23.08 -13.65
C ILE A 17 -4.48 23.32 -12.94
N GLY A 18 -5.54 22.70 -13.46
CA GLY A 18 -6.90 22.76 -12.90
C GLY A 18 -7.58 24.12 -13.10
N PHE A 19 -8.62 24.37 -12.32
CA PHE A 19 -9.46 25.57 -12.45
C PHE A 19 -9.37 26.44 -11.19
N ASN A 20 -9.33 27.76 -11.38
CA ASN A 20 -9.25 28.70 -10.26
C ASN A 20 -10.63 28.96 -9.66
N ALA A 21 -10.99 28.17 -8.64
CA ALA A 21 -12.24 28.32 -7.92
C ALA A 21 -12.33 29.60 -7.06
N PHE A 22 -11.22 30.31 -6.78
CA PHE A 22 -11.29 31.58 -6.02
C PHE A 22 -11.98 32.71 -6.81
N ALA A 23 -12.03 32.62 -8.13
CA ALA A 23 -12.79 33.56 -8.95
C ALA A 23 -14.30 33.42 -8.73
N LEU A 24 -14.74 32.26 -8.25
CA LEU A 24 -16.13 31.99 -7.89
C LEU A 24 -16.35 32.54 -6.48
N GLY A 25 -16.90 33.74 -6.38
CA GLY A 25 -17.26 34.35 -5.09
C GLY A 25 -18.37 33.60 -4.35
N ASN A 26 -18.86 34.18 -3.26
CA ASN A 26 -19.99 33.61 -2.50
C ASN A 26 -21.32 34.03 -3.14
N GLY A 27 -21.98 33.11 -3.84
CA GLY A 27 -23.26 33.38 -4.50
C GLY A 27 -23.96 32.13 -5.03
N ILE A 28 -25.14 32.32 -5.62
CA ILE A 28 -25.87 31.25 -6.31
C ILE A 28 -25.20 31.03 -7.67
N ALA A 29 -24.83 29.79 -7.96
CA ALA A 29 -24.27 29.39 -9.24
C ALA A 29 -25.32 28.64 -10.07
N THR A 30 -25.36 28.90 -11.37
CA THR A 30 -26.09 28.10 -12.34
C THR A 30 -25.14 27.10 -12.98
N LEU A 31 -25.55 25.83 -13.06
CA LEU A 31 -24.77 24.77 -13.70
C LEU A 31 -25.31 24.54 -15.11
N GLU A 32 -24.43 24.60 -16.10
CA GLU A 32 -24.70 24.26 -17.49
C GLU A 32 -23.69 23.21 -17.95
N VAL A 33 -24.17 22.17 -18.63
CA VAL A 33 -23.30 21.12 -19.17
C VAL A 33 -22.69 21.62 -20.46
N VAL A 34 -21.38 21.83 -20.46
CA VAL A 34 -20.61 22.10 -21.67
C VAL A 34 -20.32 20.75 -22.35
N GLY A 35 -20.59 20.64 -23.66
CA GLY A 35 -20.50 19.38 -24.42
C GLY A 35 -19.09 18.84 -24.69
N ASP A 36 -18.06 19.36 -24.01
CA ASP A 36 -16.68 18.97 -24.20
C ASP A 36 -16.28 17.83 -23.25
N GLU A 37 -15.44 16.90 -23.73
CA GLU A 37 -14.87 15.84 -22.91
C GLU A 37 -13.58 16.30 -22.21
N TYR A 38 -13.38 15.89 -20.95
CA TYR A 38 -12.17 16.21 -20.18
C TYR A 38 -11.44 14.94 -19.72
N GLU A 39 -10.13 14.90 -19.95
CA GLU A 39 -9.30 13.76 -19.57
C GLU A 39 -8.75 13.88 -18.14
N PHE A 40 -9.02 12.86 -17.33
CA PHE A 40 -8.54 12.73 -15.95
C PHE A 40 -7.38 11.74 -15.84
N ALA A 41 -6.44 12.06 -14.95
CA ALA A 41 -5.38 11.14 -14.53
C ALA A 41 -5.75 10.55 -13.17
N ALA A 42 -6.42 9.39 -13.19
CA ALA A 42 -6.83 8.68 -11.98
C ALA A 42 -5.91 7.48 -11.73
N THR A 43 -5.48 7.31 -10.48
CA THR A 43 -4.64 6.17 -10.06
C THR A 43 -5.48 4.94 -9.70
N GLN A 44 -6.71 5.15 -9.19
CA GLN A 44 -7.66 4.10 -8.88
C GLN A 44 -8.89 4.25 -9.79
N LEU A 45 -9.21 3.18 -10.53
CA LEU A 45 -10.33 3.15 -11.49
C LEU A 45 -11.55 2.42 -10.95
N HIS A 46 -11.34 1.38 -10.14
CA HIS A 46 -12.40 0.57 -9.57
C HIS A 46 -12.59 0.96 -8.10
N HIS A 47 -13.83 1.27 -7.70
CA HIS A 47 -14.11 1.90 -6.41
C HIS A 47 -14.85 1.02 -5.41
N THR A 48 -15.48 -0.09 -5.82
CA THR A 48 -16.19 -1.00 -4.91
C THR A 48 -15.33 -2.24 -4.60
N MET A 49 -15.72 -3.05 -3.60
CA MET A 49 -14.99 -4.27 -3.21
C MET A 49 -15.46 -5.53 -3.93
N MET A 50 -16.54 -5.48 -4.71
CA MET A 50 -17.12 -6.64 -5.42
C MET A 50 -17.41 -7.85 -4.50
N GLY A 51 -17.76 -7.59 -3.23
CA GLY A 51 -18.02 -8.64 -2.24
C GLY A 51 -16.80 -9.51 -1.92
N ARG A 52 -15.58 -8.98 -2.08
CA ARG A 52 -14.32 -9.63 -1.69
C ARG A 52 -13.94 -9.19 -0.28
N GLU A 53 -13.50 -10.13 0.53
CA GLU A 53 -13.02 -9.89 1.89
C GLU A 53 -11.56 -9.37 1.89
N ILE A 54 -11.31 -8.25 1.20
CA ILE A 54 -10.00 -7.58 1.18
C ILE A 54 -9.82 -6.75 2.46
N VAL A 55 -10.86 -6.02 2.83
CA VAL A 55 -10.96 -5.35 4.12
C VAL A 55 -11.98 -6.11 4.96
N LYS A 56 -11.52 -6.66 6.07
CA LYS A 56 -12.39 -7.27 7.07
C LYS A 56 -12.96 -6.19 7.99
N GLU A 57 -14.29 -6.16 8.13
CA GLU A 57 -15.02 -5.19 8.93
C GLU A 57 -15.96 -5.89 9.91
N THR A 58 -16.17 -5.29 11.08
CA THR A 58 -17.15 -5.75 12.07
C THR A 58 -17.76 -4.57 12.82
N THR A 59 -18.87 -4.79 13.51
CA THR A 59 -19.47 -3.80 14.41
C THR A 59 -18.87 -3.92 15.80
N LEU A 60 -18.90 -2.83 16.58
CA LEU A 60 -18.45 -2.85 17.98
C LEU A 60 -19.28 -3.83 18.82
N GLU A 61 -20.59 -3.91 18.58
CA GLU A 61 -21.48 -4.84 19.30
C GLU A 61 -21.09 -6.30 19.07
N ASP A 62 -20.78 -6.67 17.83
CA ASP A 62 -20.40 -8.03 17.48
C ASP A 62 -18.99 -8.34 17.97
N PHE A 63 -18.07 -7.38 17.89
CA PHE A 63 -16.72 -7.51 18.43
C PHE A 63 -16.70 -7.74 19.96
N ILE A 64 -17.60 -7.09 20.71
CA ILE A 64 -17.72 -7.30 22.16
C ILE A 64 -18.23 -8.71 22.48
N LYS A 65 -19.08 -9.28 21.63
CA LYS A 65 -19.61 -10.65 21.81
C LYS A 65 -18.58 -11.71 21.39
N ASP A 66 -17.90 -11.48 20.29
CA ASP A 66 -16.88 -12.36 19.73
C ASP A 66 -15.68 -11.53 19.20
N PRO A 67 -14.49 -11.65 19.83
CA PRO A 67 -13.27 -10.97 19.38
C PRO A 67 -12.80 -11.34 17.97
N TYR A 68 -13.31 -12.43 17.38
CA TYR A 68 -13.04 -12.84 16.00
C TYR A 68 -14.12 -12.41 15.00
N ALA A 69 -15.15 -11.68 15.44
CA ALA A 69 -16.23 -11.22 14.56
C ALA A 69 -15.68 -10.46 13.35
N GLY A 70 -16.09 -10.87 12.15
CA GLY A 70 -15.62 -10.31 10.87
C GLY A 70 -14.22 -10.76 10.45
N ASN A 71 -13.45 -11.44 11.31
CA ASN A 71 -12.14 -12.00 10.98
C ASN A 71 -12.22 -13.51 10.66
N HIS A 72 -12.81 -13.86 9.51
CA HIS A 72 -12.87 -15.25 9.08
C HIS A 72 -11.47 -15.79 8.77
N GLN A 73 -11.08 -16.88 9.42
CA GLN A 73 -9.79 -17.55 9.17
C GLN A 73 -9.93 -18.53 8.00
N VAL A 74 -9.06 -18.42 7.01
CA VAL A 74 -9.08 -19.32 5.85
C VAL A 74 -8.50 -20.67 6.25
N THR A 75 -9.26 -21.73 6.02
CA THR A 75 -8.83 -23.12 6.24
C THR A 75 -8.83 -23.93 4.94
N TYR A 76 -7.99 -24.96 4.89
CA TYR A 76 -7.99 -25.97 3.85
C TYR A 76 -8.34 -27.34 4.43
N ALA A 77 -9.18 -28.08 3.70
CA ALA A 77 -9.48 -29.45 4.03
C ALA A 77 -8.24 -30.34 3.81
N THR A 78 -7.72 -30.93 4.88
CA THR A 78 -6.61 -31.89 4.81
C THR A 78 -7.06 -33.28 5.23
N HIS A 79 -6.24 -34.29 4.97
CA HIS A 79 -6.52 -35.68 5.39
C HIS A 79 -6.69 -35.84 6.92
N ASN A 80 -6.16 -34.91 7.72
CA ASN A 80 -6.25 -34.90 9.19
C ASN A 80 -7.24 -33.84 9.71
N GLY A 81 -8.20 -33.41 8.87
CA GLY A 81 -9.14 -32.35 9.19
C GLY A 81 -8.74 -31.00 8.61
N ASP A 82 -9.54 -29.98 8.88
CA ASP A 82 -9.31 -28.63 8.38
C ASP A 82 -8.13 -28.00 9.12
N LYS A 83 -7.19 -27.45 8.36
CA LYS A 83 -6.03 -26.72 8.88
C LYS A 83 -6.03 -25.28 8.39
N LEU A 84 -5.39 -24.39 9.14
CA LEU A 84 -5.24 -23.00 8.72
C LEU A 84 -4.39 -22.91 7.45
N ALA A 85 -4.67 -21.92 6.61
CA ALA A 85 -3.93 -21.71 5.36
C ALA A 85 -2.41 -21.56 5.57
N SER A 86 -2.00 -20.96 6.70
CA SER A 86 -0.60 -20.81 7.10
C SER A 86 0.09 -22.13 7.46
N GLU A 87 -0.66 -23.15 7.90
CA GLU A 87 -0.10 -24.43 8.34
C GLU A 87 0.09 -25.43 7.17
N VAL A 88 -0.40 -25.09 5.98
CA VAL A 88 -0.40 -25.97 4.81
C VAL A 88 0.63 -25.49 3.80
N SER A 89 1.84 -26.04 3.89
CA SER A 89 2.91 -25.83 2.90
C SER A 89 3.46 -27.18 2.42
N LEU A 90 3.94 -27.20 1.17
CA LEU A 90 4.71 -28.31 0.60
C LEU A 90 6.21 -28.16 0.86
N TRP A 91 6.65 -26.98 1.31
CA TRP A 91 8.06 -26.61 1.45
C TRP A 91 8.44 -26.52 2.93
N ASP A 92 9.72 -26.79 3.21
CA ASP A 92 10.30 -26.52 4.52
C ASP A 92 10.45 -25.00 4.71
N GLU A 93 10.18 -24.54 5.94
CA GLU A 93 10.33 -23.13 6.30
C GLU A 93 11.79 -22.78 6.63
N PHE A 94 12.15 -21.54 6.36
CA PHE A 94 13.43 -20.98 6.79
C PHE A 94 13.32 -20.52 8.25
N ASP A 95 14.40 -20.71 9.01
CA ASP A 95 14.43 -20.27 10.41
C ASP A 95 14.56 -18.74 10.51
N HIS A 96 13.49 -18.11 10.99
CA HIS A 96 13.43 -16.68 11.31
C HIS A 96 13.40 -16.40 12.82
N SER A 97 13.61 -17.42 13.67
CA SER A 97 13.56 -17.27 15.13
C SER A 97 14.79 -16.58 15.72
N THR A 98 15.89 -16.52 14.96
CA THR A 98 17.16 -15.95 15.42
C THR A 98 17.47 -14.63 14.74
N GLY A 99 17.81 -13.61 15.56
CA GLY A 99 18.05 -12.25 15.08
C GLY A 99 16.76 -11.44 14.95
N HIS A 100 16.80 -10.39 14.14
CA HIS A 100 15.65 -9.51 13.91
C HIS A 100 14.72 -10.09 12.85
N PHE A 101 13.41 -10.00 13.05
CA PHE A 101 12.40 -10.30 12.04
C PHE A 101 11.42 -9.14 11.93
N TRP A 102 11.59 -8.33 10.89
CA TRP A 102 10.88 -7.05 10.79
C TRP A 102 9.50 -7.18 10.16
N ASN A 103 8.47 -6.75 10.88
CA ASN A 103 7.09 -6.74 10.41
C ASN A 103 6.46 -5.36 10.51
N MET A 104 5.30 -5.22 9.87
CA MET A 104 4.49 -4.00 9.91
C MET A 104 3.03 -4.35 10.19
N SER A 105 2.43 -3.64 11.14
CA SER A 105 1.00 -3.73 11.42
C SER A 105 0.29 -2.47 10.93
N ILE A 106 -0.91 -2.65 10.36
CA ILE A 106 -1.74 -1.55 9.87
C ILE A 106 -3.12 -1.62 10.54
N ASP A 107 -3.42 -0.66 11.40
CA ASP A 107 -4.75 -0.53 12.01
C ASP A 107 -5.70 0.25 11.09
N LEU A 108 -6.66 -0.47 10.51
CA LEU A 108 -7.65 0.10 9.59
C LEU A 108 -8.72 0.95 10.29
N THR A 109 -8.88 0.80 11.61
CA THR A 109 -9.76 1.66 12.40
C THR A 109 -9.16 3.06 12.53
N SER A 110 -7.84 3.15 12.78
CA SER A 110 -7.11 4.41 12.93
C SER A 110 -6.72 5.06 11.60
N CYS A 111 -6.83 4.35 10.47
CA CYS A 111 -6.49 4.87 9.16
C CYS A 111 -7.57 5.83 8.61
N ILE A 112 -7.22 7.11 8.51
CA ILE A 112 -8.12 8.17 8.01
C ILE A 112 -7.88 8.55 6.54
N GLY A 113 -6.98 7.86 5.82
CA GLY A 113 -6.70 8.16 4.41
C GLY A 113 -5.95 9.47 4.14
N CYS A 114 -5.23 10.03 5.13
CA CYS A 114 -4.56 11.34 5.02
C CYS A 114 -3.42 11.42 3.99
N SER A 115 -2.95 10.30 3.44
CA SER A 115 -1.87 10.22 2.43
C SER A 115 -0.48 10.75 2.87
N ALA A 116 -0.29 11.11 4.15
CA ALA A 116 1.02 11.51 4.68
C ALA A 116 2.10 10.42 4.51
N CYS A 117 1.72 9.15 4.68
CA CYS A 117 2.59 8.00 4.48
C CYS A 117 3.04 7.78 3.03
N VAL A 118 2.25 8.25 2.05
CA VAL A 118 2.63 8.20 0.62
C VAL A 118 3.74 9.21 0.35
N ILE A 119 3.55 10.45 0.81
CA ILE A 119 4.52 11.54 0.62
C ILE A 119 5.82 11.29 1.37
N SER A 120 5.76 10.79 2.61
CA SER A 120 6.98 10.48 3.37
C SER A 120 7.77 9.35 2.72
N CYS A 121 7.11 8.32 2.19
CA CYS A 121 7.76 7.26 1.44
C CYS A 121 8.43 7.80 0.16
N HIS A 122 7.78 8.72 -0.54
CA HIS A 122 8.31 9.42 -1.72
C HIS A 122 9.59 10.20 -1.40
N ALA A 123 9.53 11.03 -0.37
CA ALA A 123 10.64 11.89 0.05
C ALA A 123 11.84 11.07 0.51
N GLU A 124 11.62 10.05 1.34
CA GLU A 124 12.68 9.21 1.90
C GLU A 124 13.38 8.37 0.83
N ASN A 125 12.61 7.83 -0.13
CA ASN A 125 13.12 6.81 -1.04
C ASN A 125 13.38 7.33 -2.45
N ASN A 126 13.57 8.63 -2.65
CA ASN A 126 13.89 9.24 -3.96
C ASN A 126 12.95 8.76 -5.08
N VAL A 127 11.65 8.67 -4.80
CA VAL A 127 10.67 8.21 -5.80
C VAL A 127 10.40 9.36 -6.77
N PRO A 128 10.51 9.15 -8.11
CA PRO A 128 10.36 10.23 -9.06
C PRO A 128 8.91 10.71 -9.19
N VAL A 129 8.76 12.00 -9.48
CA VAL A 129 7.48 12.60 -9.88
C VAL A 129 7.18 12.24 -11.33
N VAL A 130 5.95 11.79 -11.60
CA VAL A 130 5.48 11.42 -12.94
C VAL A 130 4.45 12.44 -13.42
N GLY A 131 4.55 12.87 -14.68
CA GLY A 131 3.62 13.83 -15.30
C GLY A 131 2.21 13.27 -15.52
N LYS A 132 1.21 14.16 -15.65
CA LYS A 132 -0.22 13.85 -15.80
C LYS A 132 -0.50 12.82 -16.90
N GLU A 133 0.14 12.96 -18.06
CA GLU A 133 -0.08 12.09 -19.22
C GLU A 133 0.31 10.62 -18.96
N GLU A 134 1.41 10.40 -18.22
CA GLU A 134 1.89 9.05 -17.94
C GLU A 134 1.14 8.42 -16.76
N VAL A 135 0.72 9.22 -15.78
CA VAL A 135 -0.20 8.75 -14.72
C VAL A 135 -1.53 8.31 -15.33
N ARG A 136 -2.05 9.02 -16.33
CA ARG A 136 -3.27 8.62 -17.04
C ARG A 136 -3.15 7.27 -17.75
N LYS A 137 -1.94 6.89 -18.18
CA LYS A 137 -1.65 5.56 -18.76
C LYS A 137 -1.39 4.49 -17.69
N SER A 138 -1.75 4.77 -16.42
CA SER A 138 -1.53 3.90 -15.26
C SER A 138 -0.06 3.58 -15.02
N ARG A 139 0.83 4.56 -15.25
CA ARG A 139 2.28 4.47 -15.01
C ARG A 139 2.71 5.38 -13.87
N ASP A 140 2.00 5.32 -12.76
CA ASP A 140 2.37 6.01 -11.54
C ASP A 140 3.57 5.37 -10.86
N MET A 141 4.34 6.16 -10.10
CA MET A 141 5.44 5.67 -9.28
C MET A 141 5.10 5.92 -7.81
N HIS A 142 4.26 5.05 -7.21
CA HIS A 142 4.02 5.04 -5.77
C HIS A 142 4.33 3.67 -5.18
N TRP A 143 5.21 3.63 -4.17
CA TRP A 143 5.60 2.39 -3.47
C TRP A 143 4.56 1.94 -2.43
N LEU A 144 3.76 2.90 -1.97
CA LEU A 144 2.64 2.75 -1.05
C LEU A 144 1.48 3.51 -1.69
N ARG A 145 0.32 2.86 -1.79
CA ARG A 145 -0.94 3.50 -2.20
C ARG A 145 -1.97 3.37 -1.08
N ILE A 146 -2.97 4.24 -1.10
CA ILE A 146 -4.13 4.12 -0.21
C ILE A 146 -5.32 3.79 -1.10
N ASP A 147 -5.80 2.56 -0.99
CA ASP A 147 -6.95 2.09 -1.73
C ASP A 147 -8.21 2.57 -1.00
N ARG A 148 -9.15 3.17 -1.74
CA ARG A 148 -10.43 3.64 -1.23
C ARG A 148 -11.55 2.75 -1.75
N TYR A 149 -12.29 2.14 -0.83
CA TYR A 149 -13.42 1.28 -1.18
C TYR A 149 -14.74 1.88 -0.72
N PHE A 150 -15.74 1.86 -1.61
CA PHE A 150 -17.13 2.20 -1.34
C PHE A 150 -18.00 0.94 -1.23
N SER A 151 -18.98 0.97 -0.34
CA SER A 151 -20.03 -0.04 -0.30
C SER A 151 -20.99 0.10 -1.48
N SER A 152 -21.51 -1.03 -1.95
CA SER A 152 -22.64 -1.10 -2.88
C SER A 152 -23.85 -1.70 -2.14
N GLU A 153 -25.06 -1.32 -2.55
CA GLU A 153 -26.30 -1.95 -2.08
C GLU A 153 -26.43 -3.38 -2.61
N MET A 154 -25.86 -3.67 -3.79
CA MET A 154 -25.84 -5.02 -4.33
C MET A 154 -24.84 -5.89 -3.58
N THR A 155 -25.34 -6.90 -2.87
CA THR A 155 -24.53 -7.92 -2.19
C THR A 155 -24.80 -9.32 -2.75
N LYS A 156 -23.90 -10.26 -2.44
CA LYS A 156 -24.06 -11.66 -2.88
C LYS A 156 -25.30 -12.30 -2.27
N GLU A 157 -25.66 -11.90 -1.06
CA GLU A 157 -26.84 -12.38 -0.33
C GLU A 157 -28.11 -11.90 -1.03
N LEU A 158 -28.22 -10.59 -1.34
CA LEU A 158 -29.35 -10.01 -2.06
C LEU A 158 -29.52 -10.61 -3.47
N SER A 159 -28.41 -10.80 -4.19
CA SER A 159 -28.47 -11.45 -5.50
C SER A 159 -28.99 -12.89 -5.44
N ALA A 160 -28.73 -13.61 -4.36
CA ALA A 160 -29.22 -14.97 -4.17
C ALA A 160 -30.73 -15.00 -3.87
N GLU A 161 -31.22 -14.02 -3.12
CA GLU A 161 -32.65 -13.86 -2.80
C GLU A 161 -33.46 -13.46 -4.05
N GLU A 162 -32.97 -12.47 -4.80
CA GLU A 162 -33.65 -11.94 -5.99
C GLU A 162 -33.41 -12.75 -7.26
N LYS A 163 -32.56 -13.81 -7.19
CA LYS A 163 -32.20 -14.70 -8.31
C LYS A 163 -31.68 -13.95 -9.54
N ILE A 164 -30.91 -12.90 -9.30
CA ILE A 164 -30.26 -12.10 -10.33
C ILE A 164 -29.17 -12.95 -11.01
N SER A 165 -28.97 -12.75 -12.31
CA SER A 165 -27.89 -13.43 -13.03
C SER A 165 -26.52 -12.98 -12.53
N ALA A 166 -25.52 -13.86 -12.48
CA ALA A 166 -24.19 -13.50 -12.01
C ALA A 166 -23.56 -12.32 -12.77
N ILE A 167 -23.83 -12.21 -14.08
CA ILE A 167 -23.32 -11.11 -14.92
C ILE A 167 -23.95 -9.78 -14.49
N THR A 168 -25.27 -9.76 -14.31
CA THR A 168 -26.00 -8.57 -13.87
C THR A 168 -25.58 -8.16 -12.46
N MET A 169 -25.48 -9.13 -11.54
CA MET A 169 -25.01 -8.91 -10.17
C MET A 169 -23.64 -8.20 -10.18
N TYR A 170 -22.64 -8.75 -10.88
CA TYR A 170 -21.32 -8.13 -10.88
C TYR A 170 -21.32 -6.75 -11.55
N SER A 171 -22.15 -6.51 -12.56
CA SER A 171 -22.28 -5.18 -13.18
C SER A 171 -22.85 -4.14 -12.20
N GLU A 172 -23.89 -4.50 -11.44
CA GLU A 172 -24.53 -3.60 -10.47
C GLU A 172 -23.64 -3.38 -9.24
N MET A 173 -22.82 -4.36 -8.85
CA MET A 173 -21.85 -4.23 -7.76
C MET A 173 -20.71 -3.23 -8.06
N GLU A 174 -20.47 -2.89 -9.33
CA GLU A 174 -19.48 -1.85 -9.69
C GLU A 174 -19.98 -0.46 -9.33
N GLU A 175 -21.30 -0.26 -9.26
CA GLU A 175 -21.92 1.01 -8.92
C GLU A 175 -21.99 1.17 -7.38
N PRO A 176 -21.38 2.23 -6.82
CA PRO A 176 -21.48 2.51 -5.40
C PRO A 176 -22.89 2.99 -5.05
N SER A 177 -23.32 2.73 -3.81
CA SER A 177 -24.61 3.21 -3.33
C SER A 177 -24.67 4.74 -3.24
N GLY A 178 -25.87 5.32 -3.16
CA GLY A 178 -26.04 6.77 -3.08
C GLY A 178 -25.39 7.42 -1.86
N ASN A 179 -25.35 6.69 -0.73
CA ASN A 179 -24.64 7.05 0.50
C ASN A 179 -23.72 5.90 0.92
N PRO A 180 -22.53 5.76 0.31
CA PRO A 180 -21.69 4.60 0.53
C PRO A 180 -20.84 4.75 1.80
N GLU A 181 -20.68 3.65 2.52
CA GLU A 181 -19.63 3.54 3.52
C GLU A 181 -18.27 3.52 2.82
N THR A 182 -17.32 4.26 3.39
CA THR A 182 -15.96 4.34 2.84
C THR A 182 -14.97 3.62 3.76
N VAL A 183 -14.01 2.95 3.15
CA VAL A 183 -12.81 2.42 3.81
C VAL A 183 -11.55 2.84 3.08
N PHE A 184 -10.50 3.07 3.87
CA PHE A 184 -9.15 3.30 3.40
C PHE A 184 -8.27 2.14 3.80
N GLN A 185 -7.49 1.63 2.86
CA GLN A 185 -6.52 0.57 3.09
C GLN A 185 -5.18 0.97 2.48
N PRO A 186 -4.15 1.24 3.31
CA PRO A 186 -2.78 1.40 2.82
C PRO A 186 -2.26 0.06 2.30
N VAL A 187 -1.82 0.02 1.04
CA VAL A 187 -1.25 -1.16 0.40
C VAL A 187 0.14 -0.85 -0.11
N MET A 188 1.13 -1.55 0.44
CA MET A 188 2.54 -1.51 0.02
C MET A 188 3.04 -2.94 -0.27
N CYS A 189 4.34 -3.08 -0.58
CA CYS A 189 4.98 -4.40 -0.60
C CYS A 189 4.83 -5.07 0.77
N GLN A 190 4.29 -6.30 0.76
CA GLN A 190 3.99 -7.05 1.98
C GLN A 190 5.19 -7.89 2.48
N HIS A 191 6.32 -7.88 1.75
CA HIS A 191 7.53 -8.65 2.09
C HIS A 191 7.21 -10.11 2.46
N CYS A 192 6.57 -10.78 1.51
CA CYS A 192 6.14 -12.17 1.60
C CYS A 192 7.34 -13.12 1.83
N ASN A 193 7.20 -14.11 2.71
CA ASN A 193 8.18 -15.18 2.90
C ASN A 193 8.10 -16.16 1.72
N HIS A 194 6.90 -16.64 1.41
CA HIS A 194 6.63 -17.37 0.16
C HIS A 194 6.40 -16.39 -0.99
N ALA A 195 7.43 -15.64 -1.36
CA ALA A 195 7.34 -14.57 -2.34
C ALA A 195 7.22 -15.09 -3.80
N PRO A 196 6.03 -15.01 -4.45
CA PRO A 196 5.89 -15.42 -5.85
C PRO A 196 6.69 -14.52 -6.80
N CYS A 197 7.03 -13.32 -6.35
CA CYS A 197 7.79 -12.36 -7.14
C CYS A 197 9.30 -12.63 -7.17
N GLU A 198 9.83 -13.51 -6.31
CA GLU A 198 11.26 -13.87 -6.30
C GLU A 198 11.60 -14.98 -7.30
N THR A 199 10.87 -16.10 -7.24
CA THR A 199 11.13 -17.31 -8.03
C THR A 199 11.04 -17.10 -9.54
N VAL A 200 10.37 -16.04 -9.96
CA VAL A 200 10.16 -15.69 -11.38
C VAL A 200 11.21 -14.72 -11.94
N CYS A 201 12.15 -14.24 -11.12
CA CYS A 201 13.19 -13.32 -11.59
C CYS A 201 14.35 -14.09 -12.25
N PRO A 202 14.55 -14.00 -13.58
CA PRO A 202 15.56 -14.82 -14.27
C PRO A 202 17.00 -14.44 -13.95
N VAL A 203 17.22 -13.25 -13.37
CA VAL A 203 18.56 -12.70 -13.06
C VAL A 203 18.83 -12.60 -11.56
N ALA A 204 17.92 -13.13 -10.72
CA ALA A 204 18.00 -13.07 -9.26
C ALA A 204 18.22 -11.64 -8.73
N ALA A 205 17.51 -10.65 -9.30
CA ALA A 205 17.53 -9.27 -8.80
C ALA A 205 16.73 -9.09 -7.49
N THR A 206 15.92 -10.08 -7.14
CA THR A 206 15.14 -10.12 -5.90
C THR A 206 15.51 -11.36 -5.12
N SER A 207 15.77 -11.19 -3.83
CA SER A 207 16.09 -12.28 -2.91
C SER A 207 15.59 -11.94 -1.51
N HIS A 208 15.34 -12.94 -0.70
CA HIS A 208 14.96 -12.75 0.69
C HIS A 208 16.21 -12.59 1.59
N GLY A 209 16.16 -11.64 2.53
CA GLY A 209 17.13 -11.51 3.61
C GLY A 209 16.76 -12.38 4.81
N ALA A 210 17.72 -12.69 5.68
CA ALA A 210 17.47 -13.44 6.91
C ALA A 210 16.47 -12.71 7.84
N GLU A 211 16.41 -11.38 7.75
CA GLU A 211 15.58 -10.53 8.61
C GLU A 211 14.12 -10.41 8.14
N GLY A 212 13.70 -11.11 7.08
CA GLY A 212 12.32 -11.10 6.58
C GLY A 212 12.04 -10.11 5.43
N GLN A 213 13.07 -9.40 4.93
CA GLN A 213 12.87 -8.45 3.84
C GLN A 213 13.11 -9.10 2.47
N ASN A 214 12.19 -8.87 1.54
CA ASN A 214 12.48 -8.99 0.12
C ASN A 214 13.46 -7.87 -0.30
N HIS A 215 14.71 -8.20 -0.56
CA HIS A 215 15.71 -7.27 -1.11
C HIS A 215 15.52 -7.11 -2.61
N MET A 216 15.64 -5.86 -3.10
CA MET A 216 15.60 -5.52 -4.53
C MET A 216 16.95 -4.92 -4.93
N ALA A 217 17.75 -5.68 -5.67
CA ALA A 217 19.00 -5.20 -6.25
C ALA A 217 18.70 -4.46 -7.56
N TYR A 218 18.61 -3.13 -7.49
CA TYR A 218 18.27 -2.27 -8.63
C TYR A 218 19.22 -2.44 -9.82
N ASN A 219 20.52 -2.59 -9.55
CA ASN A 219 21.57 -2.77 -10.56
C ASN A 219 21.51 -4.12 -11.31
N ARG A 220 20.89 -5.15 -10.73
CA ARG A 220 20.77 -6.48 -11.34
C ARG A 220 19.51 -6.62 -12.19
N CYS A 221 18.54 -5.73 -12.02
CA CYS A 221 17.27 -5.79 -12.73
C CYS A 221 17.45 -5.45 -14.22
N VAL A 222 17.18 -6.43 -15.09
CA VAL A 222 17.21 -6.25 -16.56
C VAL A 222 15.84 -5.89 -17.16
N GLY A 223 14.84 -5.62 -16.33
CA GLY A 223 13.57 -5.05 -16.78
C GLY A 223 12.57 -6.00 -17.45
N THR A 224 12.60 -7.30 -17.15
CA THR A 224 11.65 -8.29 -17.72
C THR A 224 10.20 -8.13 -17.23
N ARG A 225 9.99 -7.44 -16.10
CA ARG A 225 8.69 -7.13 -15.47
C ARG A 225 7.88 -8.31 -14.96
N TYR A 226 8.39 -9.54 -15.03
CA TYR A 226 7.59 -10.71 -14.65
C TYR A 226 7.25 -10.74 -13.14
N CYS A 227 8.13 -10.22 -12.29
CA CYS A 227 7.86 -10.08 -10.86
C CYS A 227 6.70 -9.12 -10.54
N ALA A 228 6.41 -8.14 -11.41
CA ALA A 228 5.23 -7.28 -11.27
C ALA A 228 3.92 -8.03 -11.56
N ASN A 229 3.94 -8.93 -12.55
CA ASN A 229 2.79 -9.75 -12.89
C ASN A 229 2.46 -10.77 -11.79
N ASN A 230 3.48 -11.43 -11.24
CA ASN A 230 3.28 -12.49 -10.26
C ASN A 230 2.97 -11.99 -8.84
N CYS A 231 3.21 -10.70 -8.56
CA CYS A 231 2.83 -10.11 -7.27
C CYS A 231 1.31 -9.96 -7.20
N PRO A 232 0.60 -10.63 -6.26
CA PRO A 232 -0.86 -10.56 -6.19
C PRO A 232 -1.35 -9.15 -5.84
N TYR A 233 -0.59 -8.41 -5.03
CA TYR A 233 -0.91 -7.04 -4.60
C TYR A 233 -0.63 -5.96 -5.66
N LYS A 234 0.09 -6.29 -6.73
CA LYS A 234 0.46 -5.35 -7.81
C LYS A 234 1.09 -4.04 -7.28
N VAL A 235 2.09 -4.17 -6.40
CA VAL A 235 2.80 -3.06 -5.72
C VAL A 235 4.22 -2.84 -6.22
N ARG A 236 4.67 -3.61 -7.21
CA ARG A 236 5.94 -3.34 -7.92
C ARG A 236 5.69 -2.27 -8.98
N ARG A 237 6.54 -1.25 -9.02
CA ARG A 237 6.47 -0.14 -9.99
C ARG A 237 7.66 -0.20 -10.93
N PHE A 238 7.46 0.11 -12.20
CA PHE A 238 8.49 -0.02 -13.23
C PHE A 238 8.87 1.35 -13.77
N ASN A 239 10.16 1.66 -13.79
CA ASN A 239 10.66 2.87 -14.43
C ASN A 239 10.60 2.75 -15.95
N TRP A 240 9.54 3.29 -16.54
CA TRP A 240 9.35 3.30 -18.00
C TRP A 240 10.36 4.18 -18.72
N PHE A 241 10.66 5.32 -18.10
CA PHE A 241 11.58 6.30 -18.64
C PHE A 241 12.69 6.60 -17.65
N GLN A 242 13.67 7.35 -18.13
CA GLN A 242 14.65 7.98 -17.28
C GLN A 242 14.01 9.23 -16.69
N TYR A 243 13.69 9.23 -15.40
CA TYR A 243 13.02 10.36 -14.73
C TYR A 243 14.00 11.41 -14.18
N SER A 244 15.24 11.01 -13.88
CA SER A 244 16.31 11.95 -13.50
C SER A 244 17.15 12.37 -14.71
N ASP A 245 17.62 13.61 -14.71
CA ASP A 245 18.47 14.19 -15.77
C ASP A 245 17.85 14.07 -17.18
N ASN A 246 16.56 14.35 -17.30
CA ASN A 246 15.83 14.26 -18.57
C ASN A 246 14.85 15.42 -18.75
N ASP A 247 15.09 16.28 -19.75
CA ASP A 247 14.29 17.47 -20.04
C ASP A 247 12.79 17.21 -20.24
N LYS A 248 12.39 15.97 -20.59
CA LYS A 248 10.97 15.60 -20.69
C LYS A 248 10.25 15.56 -19.33
N PHE A 249 11.00 15.39 -18.25
CA PHE A 249 10.51 15.31 -16.87
C PHE A 249 11.20 16.40 -16.04
N ASP A 250 10.98 17.67 -16.41
CA ASP A 250 11.59 18.85 -15.78
C ASP A 250 10.97 19.19 -14.40
N PHE A 251 11.26 18.34 -13.43
CA PHE A 251 10.89 18.47 -12.01
C PHE A 251 12.15 18.57 -11.13
N ASN A 252 12.02 18.25 -9.83
CA ASN A 252 13.06 18.38 -8.81
C ASN A 252 14.32 17.50 -9.04
N MET A 253 14.26 16.52 -9.94
CA MET A 253 15.40 15.63 -10.23
C MET A 253 16.31 16.15 -11.34
N ASN A 254 15.96 17.25 -12.01
CA ASN A 254 16.75 17.81 -13.11
C ASN A 254 17.50 19.08 -12.72
N ASP A 255 16.97 19.88 -11.81
CA ASP A 255 17.59 21.12 -11.36
C ASP A 255 18.62 20.86 -10.25
N ASP A 256 19.75 21.57 -10.31
CA ASP A 256 20.83 21.39 -9.32
C ASP A 256 20.38 21.70 -7.90
N HIS A 257 19.41 22.61 -7.73
CA HIS A 257 18.87 22.96 -6.42
C HIS A 257 17.88 21.91 -5.91
N GLY A 258 16.96 21.42 -6.75
CA GLY A 258 16.00 20.38 -6.40
C GLY A 258 16.64 19.04 -6.07
N LYS A 259 17.81 18.73 -6.66
CA LYS A 259 18.61 17.54 -6.33
C LYS A 259 19.07 17.51 -4.87
N MET A 260 19.11 18.65 -4.16
CA MET A 260 19.44 18.68 -2.73
C MET A 260 18.38 18.00 -1.85
N VAL A 261 17.17 17.77 -2.36
CA VAL A 261 16.10 17.04 -1.64
C VAL A 261 16.35 15.52 -1.66
N LEU A 262 17.21 15.03 -2.56
CA LEU A 262 17.45 13.59 -2.71
C LEU A 262 18.25 13.05 -1.53
N ASN A 263 17.77 11.94 -0.97
CA ASN A 263 18.47 11.21 0.07
C ASN A 263 19.75 10.56 -0.49
N PRO A 264 20.96 10.89 0.01
CA PRO A 264 22.21 10.32 -0.50
C PRO A 264 22.35 8.82 -0.21
N ASP A 265 21.66 8.28 0.80
CA ASP A 265 21.74 6.88 1.19
C ASP A 265 20.87 5.95 0.33
N VAL A 266 20.00 6.53 -0.51
CA VAL A 266 19.10 5.79 -1.40
C VAL A 266 19.45 6.03 -2.85
N VAL A 267 19.64 4.95 -3.59
CA VAL A 267 19.94 5.00 -5.04
C VAL A 267 18.82 5.73 -5.79
N VAL A 268 19.19 6.68 -6.65
CA VAL A 268 18.30 7.24 -7.69
C VAL A 268 18.29 6.27 -8.86
N ARG A 269 17.10 5.77 -9.23
CA ARG A 269 16.98 4.68 -10.20
C ARG A 269 17.01 5.20 -11.63
N SER A 270 17.59 4.39 -12.51
CA SER A 270 17.56 4.62 -13.96
C SER A 270 16.35 3.91 -14.60
N ARG A 271 16.15 4.13 -15.90
CA ARG A 271 15.13 3.43 -16.69
C ARG A 271 15.28 1.92 -16.64
N GLY A 272 14.18 1.21 -16.85
CA GLY A 272 14.22 -0.24 -17.06
C GLY A 272 14.29 -1.07 -15.78
N VAL A 273 14.22 -0.43 -14.61
CA VAL A 273 14.35 -1.08 -13.31
C VAL A 273 13.02 -1.08 -12.56
N ILE A 274 12.72 -2.18 -11.88
CA ILE A 274 11.58 -2.28 -10.95
C ILE A 274 11.95 -1.72 -9.58
N GLU A 275 10.99 -1.06 -8.98
CA GLU A 275 11.02 -0.57 -7.62
C GLU A 275 9.87 -1.15 -6.81
N LYS A 276 10.03 -1.09 -5.49
CA LYS A 276 9.05 -1.49 -4.50
C LYS A 276 9.36 -0.84 -3.17
N CYS A 277 8.38 -0.78 -2.27
CA CYS A 277 8.63 -0.55 -0.85
C CYS A 277 9.68 -1.55 -0.34
N SER A 278 10.71 -1.05 0.35
CA SER A 278 11.84 -1.83 0.87
C SER A 278 11.81 -1.98 2.40
N MET A 279 10.72 -1.55 3.06
CA MET A 279 10.67 -1.34 4.51
C MET A 279 11.72 -0.33 5.02
N CYS A 280 12.09 0.66 4.19
CA CYS A 280 13.11 1.67 4.53
C CYS A 280 14.42 1.05 5.02
N ILE A 281 14.96 0.10 4.24
CA ILE A 281 16.16 -0.66 4.59
C ILE A 281 17.35 0.21 5.00
N GLN A 282 17.52 1.38 4.37
CA GLN A 282 18.57 2.35 4.70
C GLN A 282 18.48 2.79 6.17
N LYS A 283 17.27 3.10 6.66
CA LYS A 283 17.02 3.48 8.05
C LYS A 283 17.27 2.29 8.99
N ILE A 284 16.82 1.09 8.61
CA ILE A 284 17.04 -0.13 9.41
C ILE A 284 18.54 -0.37 9.62
N GLN A 285 19.36 -0.24 8.56
CA GLN A 285 20.80 -0.44 8.68
C GLN A 285 21.47 0.65 9.53
N GLU A 286 21.04 1.90 9.42
CA GLU A 286 21.52 3.00 10.27
C GLU A 286 21.19 2.76 11.75
N ILE A 287 19.95 2.43 12.08
CA ILE A 287 19.51 2.13 13.44
C ILE A 287 20.32 0.98 14.04
N LYS A 288 20.54 -0.10 13.26
CA LYS A 288 21.35 -1.25 13.69
C LYS A 288 22.81 -0.88 13.88
N LEU A 289 23.35 -0.01 13.03
CA LEU A 289 24.72 0.47 13.15
C LEU A 289 24.91 1.26 14.45
N ASP A 290 23.97 2.15 14.77
CA ASP A 290 24.06 3.00 15.96
C ASP A 290 23.82 2.23 17.24
N ALA A 291 22.85 1.31 17.27
CA ALA A 291 22.67 0.39 18.38
C ALA A 291 23.93 -0.46 18.64
N LYS A 292 24.58 -0.95 17.58
CA LYS A 292 25.83 -1.71 17.68
C LYS A 292 26.99 -0.85 18.21
N LYS A 293 27.11 0.42 17.80
CA LYS A 293 28.11 1.36 18.34
C LYS A 293 27.87 1.65 19.83
N ALA A 294 26.60 1.80 20.22
CA ALA A 294 26.22 2.05 21.61
C ALA A 294 26.31 0.80 22.51
N GLY A 295 26.42 -0.40 21.92
CA GLY A 295 26.39 -1.66 22.66
C GLY A 295 25.00 -1.98 23.22
N THR A 296 23.95 -1.38 22.66
CA THR A 296 22.55 -1.57 23.08
C THR A 296 21.78 -2.35 22.02
N ARG A 297 20.62 -2.90 22.41
CA ARG A 297 19.66 -3.43 21.44
C ARG A 297 18.93 -2.29 20.74
N VAL A 298 18.35 -2.57 19.58
CA VAL A 298 17.42 -1.65 18.92
C VAL A 298 16.18 -1.53 19.81
N ARG A 299 15.72 -0.30 20.06
CA ARG A 299 14.49 -0.05 20.82
C ARG A 299 13.30 0.10 19.87
N ASP A 300 12.10 -0.17 20.37
CA ASP A 300 10.86 -0.02 19.60
C ASP A 300 10.63 1.41 19.09
N GLU A 301 10.98 2.40 19.90
CA GLU A 301 10.89 3.82 19.54
C GLU A 301 11.83 4.20 18.38
N ASP A 302 12.96 3.50 18.23
CA ASP A 302 13.93 3.75 17.16
C ASP A 302 13.51 3.03 15.86
N ALA A 303 12.76 1.93 15.95
CA ALA A 303 12.35 1.08 14.83
C ALA A 303 11.24 1.73 13.98
N GLN A 304 11.54 2.84 13.31
CA GLN A 304 10.55 3.62 12.57
C GLN A 304 10.89 3.76 11.08
N THR A 305 9.95 3.33 10.23
CA THR A 305 9.96 3.61 8.78
C THR A 305 9.48 5.03 8.51
N ALA A 306 9.73 5.55 7.30
CA ALA A 306 9.19 6.86 6.92
C ALA A 306 7.65 6.90 6.91
N CYS A 307 6.99 5.79 6.59
CA CYS A 307 5.53 5.73 6.59
C CYS A 307 4.93 5.58 8.00
N SER A 308 5.59 4.89 8.92
CA SER A 308 5.15 4.81 10.32
C SER A 308 5.35 6.14 11.05
N SER A 309 6.53 6.76 10.94
CA SER A 309 6.85 8.01 11.65
C SER A 309 6.03 9.21 11.19
N ALA A 310 5.54 9.21 9.95
CA ALA A 310 4.75 10.30 9.38
C ALA A 310 3.23 10.13 9.62
N CYS A 311 2.79 8.99 10.13
CA CYS A 311 1.37 8.72 10.30
C CYS A 311 0.83 9.47 11.53
N PRO A 312 -0.09 10.45 11.37
CA PRO A 312 -0.55 11.27 12.50
C PRO A 312 -1.40 10.48 13.50
N THR A 313 -2.03 9.39 13.06
CA THR A 313 -2.89 8.53 13.89
C THR A 313 -2.17 7.28 14.39
N ASN A 314 -0.87 7.13 14.10
CA ASN A 314 -0.09 5.92 14.41
C ASN A 314 -0.74 4.62 13.88
N ALA A 315 -1.44 4.71 12.74
CA ALA A 315 -2.10 3.55 12.13
C ALA A 315 -1.10 2.52 11.57
N ILE A 316 0.13 2.92 11.26
CA ILE A 316 1.19 2.04 10.77
C ILE A 316 2.24 1.91 11.87
N VAL A 317 2.43 0.70 12.39
CA VAL A 317 3.47 0.36 13.36
C VAL A 317 4.45 -0.59 12.71
N PHE A 318 5.74 -0.32 12.85
CA PHE A 318 6.82 -1.15 12.34
C PHE A 318 7.71 -1.56 13.51
N GLY A 319 8.25 -2.78 13.48
CA GLY A 319 9.08 -3.26 14.57
C GLY A 319 9.59 -4.67 14.35
N ASP A 320 10.40 -5.15 15.30
CA ASP A 320 10.91 -6.51 15.33
C ASP A 320 9.94 -7.42 16.08
N VAL A 321 9.51 -8.50 15.45
CA VAL A 321 8.57 -9.46 16.04
C VAL A 321 9.27 -10.43 17.00
N ASN A 322 10.58 -10.63 16.83
CA ASN A 322 11.34 -11.51 17.71
C ASN A 322 11.65 -10.85 19.06
N ASP A 323 11.42 -9.54 19.19
CA ASP A 323 11.51 -8.84 20.46
C ASP A 323 10.12 -8.77 21.13
N ASP A 324 9.96 -9.54 22.21
CA ASP A 324 8.71 -9.59 22.99
C ASP A 324 8.31 -8.27 23.65
N THR A 325 9.23 -7.29 23.72
CA THR A 325 8.95 -5.97 24.29
C THR A 325 8.36 -4.98 23.29
N HIS A 326 8.46 -5.26 21.99
CA HIS A 326 7.98 -4.36 20.94
C HIS A 326 6.45 -4.43 20.78
N GLN A 327 5.83 -3.28 20.49
CA GLN A 327 4.37 -3.19 20.29
C GLN A 327 3.86 -4.11 19.17
N ILE A 328 4.70 -4.36 18.15
CA ILE A 328 4.35 -5.19 16.99
C ILE A 328 4.00 -6.63 17.38
N GLN A 329 4.64 -7.18 18.41
CA GLN A 329 4.43 -8.55 18.84
C GLN A 329 3.01 -8.70 19.44
N ALA A 330 2.60 -7.75 20.28
CA ALA A 330 1.25 -7.69 20.83
C ALA A 330 0.21 -7.55 19.71
N MET A 331 0.48 -6.71 18.72
CA MET A 331 -0.41 -6.53 17.55
C MET A 331 -0.51 -7.79 16.67
N LYS A 332 0.56 -8.57 16.56
CA LYS A 332 0.55 -9.82 15.78
C LYS A 332 -0.32 -10.88 16.45
N LYS A 333 -0.36 -10.91 17.79
CA LYS A 333 -1.16 -11.84 18.60
C LYS A 333 -2.61 -11.38 18.82
N ASP A 334 -2.96 -10.17 18.41
CA ASP A 334 -4.32 -9.63 18.49
C ASP A 334 -5.28 -10.49 17.65
N THR A 335 -6.49 -10.77 18.15
CA THR A 335 -7.53 -11.53 17.45
C THR A 335 -8.03 -10.81 16.20
N ARG A 336 -7.82 -9.48 16.13
CA ARG A 336 -8.14 -8.66 14.96
C ARG A 336 -7.11 -8.79 13.84
N SER A 337 -5.96 -9.41 14.09
CA SER A 337 -4.87 -9.52 13.11
C SER A 337 -5.26 -10.45 11.97
N TYR A 338 -5.02 -10.02 10.73
CA TYR A 338 -5.16 -10.85 9.54
C TYR A 338 -4.18 -10.44 8.45
N ALA A 339 -3.84 -11.38 7.58
CA ALA A 339 -3.02 -11.16 6.40
C ALA A 339 -3.89 -10.96 5.15
N LEU A 340 -3.41 -10.16 4.19
CA LEU A 340 -4.12 -10.02 2.92
C LEU A 340 -3.94 -11.24 2.04
N LEU A 341 -5.07 -11.77 1.55
CA LEU A 341 -5.13 -12.92 0.63
C LEU A 341 -4.49 -14.18 1.23
N GLU A 342 -4.84 -14.53 2.47
CA GLU A 342 -4.37 -15.73 3.18
C GLU A 342 -4.51 -17.02 2.36
N HIS A 343 -5.56 -17.12 1.54
CA HIS A 343 -5.81 -18.24 0.63
C HIS A 343 -4.76 -18.43 -0.49
N LEU A 344 -3.81 -17.52 -0.65
CA LEU A 344 -2.68 -17.67 -1.58
C LEU A 344 -1.43 -18.24 -0.90
N ASN A 345 -1.44 -18.35 0.44
CA ASN A 345 -0.33 -18.78 1.27
C ASN A 345 1.02 -18.11 0.92
N THR A 346 1.00 -16.79 0.70
CA THR A 346 2.22 -15.99 0.46
C THR A 346 2.97 -15.61 1.74
N ASP A 347 2.39 -15.86 2.90
CA ASP A 347 2.92 -15.53 4.23
C ASP A 347 3.55 -14.12 4.33
N PRO A 348 2.73 -13.05 4.31
CA PRO A 348 3.20 -11.68 4.32
C PRO A 348 3.71 -11.24 5.71
N SER A 349 4.81 -10.47 5.72
CA SER A 349 5.33 -9.81 6.94
C SER A 349 4.53 -8.57 7.34
N VAL A 350 3.59 -8.14 6.50
CA VAL A 350 2.67 -7.03 6.80
C VAL A 350 1.28 -7.61 7.08
N PHE A 351 0.70 -7.22 8.20
CA PHE A 351 -0.62 -7.67 8.64
C PHE A 351 -1.50 -6.48 9.01
N TYR A 352 -2.81 -6.67 8.91
CA TYR A 352 -3.82 -5.65 9.09
C TYR A 352 -4.67 -5.99 10.31
N GLN A 353 -5.21 -4.96 10.96
CA GLN A 353 -6.21 -5.15 12.01
C GLN A 353 -7.60 -4.95 11.42
N THR A 354 -8.53 -5.86 11.72
CA THR A 354 -9.94 -5.75 11.35
C THR A 354 -10.50 -4.40 11.77
N LYS A 355 -11.24 -3.75 10.86
CA LYS A 355 -11.84 -2.44 11.10
C LYS A 355 -13.09 -2.61 11.95
N ILE A 356 -13.11 -1.97 13.12
CA ILE A 356 -14.26 -2.00 14.01
C ILE A 356 -15.04 -0.69 13.84
N ARG A 357 -16.31 -0.80 13.45
CA ARG A 357 -17.21 0.36 13.35
C ARG A 357 -18.13 0.42 14.56
N ASN A 358 -18.15 1.57 15.21
CA ASN A 358 -19.16 1.88 16.20
C ASN A 358 -20.40 2.44 15.47
N LYS A 359 -21.26 1.54 14.98
CA LYS A 359 -22.57 1.89 14.43
C LYS A 359 -23.55 1.89 15.61
N ALA A 360 -24.11 3.07 15.92
CA ALA A 360 -25.11 3.25 16.98
C ALA A 360 -26.53 3.02 16.45
#